data_AF-A0A432R4Q3-F1
#
_entry.id   AF-A0A432R4Q3-F1
#
_cell.length_a   1.000
_cell.length_b   1.000
_cell.length_c   1.000
_cell.angle_alpha   90.00
_cell.angle_beta   90.00
_cell.angle_gamma   90.00
#
_symmetry.space_group_name_H-M   'P 1'
#
loop_
_entity.id
_entity.type
_entity.pdbx_description
1 polymer ?
#
loop_
_entity_poly.entity_id
_entity_poly.type
_entity_poly.pdbx_seq_one_letter_code
_entity_poly.pdbx_strand_id
1 'polypeptide(L)'
;MLTKLEDSRYLLIKAELEGTNFVYLKDKVQKTESLGIPERELDLTKLWERHRREEDFCLPCELLLLLKQKVVTAENSIAELGLTIERLEEFKKRLTQL
;
A
#
# COMPACT_ATOMS: atom_id res chain seq x y z
N MET A 1 5.13 11.53 -8.71
CA MET A 1 6.24 11.22 -7.75
C MET A 1 6.21 9.73 -7.38
N LEU A 2 7.37 9.07 -7.21
CA LEU A 2 7.47 7.65 -6.83
C LEU A 2 8.38 7.46 -5.61
N THR A 3 7.91 6.74 -4.59
CA THR A 3 8.68 6.32 -3.42
C THR A 3 8.51 4.81 -3.26
N LYS A 4 9.62 4.09 -3.06
CA LYS A 4 9.65 2.64 -2.84
C LYS A 4 10.49 2.35 -1.60
N LEU A 5 9.91 1.60 -0.66
CA LEU A 5 10.53 1.15 0.58
C LEU A 5 10.31 -0.35 0.70
N GLU A 6 11.35 -1.09 1.10
CA GLU A 6 11.33 -2.55 1.05
C GLU A 6 12.20 -3.17 2.15
N ASP A 7 11.69 -4.23 2.77
CA ASP A 7 12.45 -5.12 3.66
C ASP A 7 12.16 -6.59 3.31
N SER A 8 12.55 -7.52 4.20
CA SER A 8 12.33 -8.95 4.01
C SER A 8 10.85 -9.35 3.96
N ARG A 9 9.95 -8.60 4.60
CA ARG A 9 8.53 -8.89 4.70
C ARG A 9 7.67 -7.99 3.82
N TYR A 10 7.93 -6.69 3.79
CA TYR A 10 7.06 -5.71 3.17
C TYR A 10 7.71 -5.05 1.95
N LEU A 11 6.88 -4.76 0.96
CA LEU A 11 7.13 -3.79 -0.10
C LEU A 11 6.06 -2.70 0.01
N LEU A 12 6.50 -1.46 0.20
CA LEU A 12 5.65 -0.28 0.35
C LEU A 12 5.97 0.73 -0.75
N ILE A 13 4.97 1.14 -1.50
CA ILE A 13 5.10 2.07 -2.63
C ILE A 13 4.12 3.22 -2.46
N LYS A 14 4.57 4.45 -2.66
CA LYS A 14 3.71 5.61 -2.89
C LYS A 14 3.96 6.11 -4.31
N ALA A 15 2.91 6.19 -5.12
CA ALA A 15 3.03 6.64 -6.50
C ALA A 15 1.87 7.58 -6.85
N GLU A 16 2.17 8.63 -7.58
CA GLU A 16 1.16 9.51 -8.17
C GLU A 16 0.87 9.04 -9.59
N LEU A 17 -0.38 8.67 -9.85
CA LEU A 17 -0.89 8.28 -11.17
C LEU A 17 -2.18 9.04 -11.44
N GLU A 18 -2.28 9.68 -12.61
CA GLU A 18 -3.49 10.39 -13.05
C GLU A 18 -3.95 11.46 -12.03
N GLY A 19 -2.98 12.18 -11.43
CA GLY A 19 -3.23 13.18 -10.38
C GLY A 19 -3.67 12.62 -9.04
N THR A 20 -3.67 11.29 -8.87
CA THR A 20 -4.08 10.62 -7.63
C THR A 20 -2.87 9.98 -6.96
N ASN A 21 -2.70 10.24 -5.66
CA ASN A 21 -1.69 9.59 -4.84
C ASN A 21 -2.20 8.23 -4.36
N PHE A 22 -1.53 7.18 -4.79
CA PHE A 22 -1.78 5.81 -4.37
C PHE A 22 -0.72 5.34 -3.39
N VAL A 23 -1.13 4.51 -2.44
CA VAL A 23 -0.25 3.76 -1.54
C VAL A 23 -0.51 2.28 -1.74
N TYR A 24 0.54 1.54 -2.07
CA TYR A 24 0.52 0.11 -2.26
C TYR A 24 1.38 -0.57 -1.20
N LEU A 25 0.84 -1.59 -0.54
CA LEU A 25 1.56 -2.45 0.39
C LEU A 25 1.42 -3.90 -0.03
N LYS A 26 2.55 -4.61 -0.06
CA LYS A 26 2.62 -6.07 -0.23
C LYS A 26 3.27 -6.71 0.98
N ASP A 27 2.58 -7.63 1.64
CA ASP A 27 3.17 -8.56 2.61
C ASP A 27 3.60 -9.83 1.86
N LYS A 28 4.91 -10.02 1.74
CA LYS A 28 5.53 -11.16 1.03
C LYS A 28 5.35 -12.48 1.78
N VAL A 29 5.20 -12.42 3.11
CA VAL A 29 5.08 -13.60 3.97
C VAL A 29 3.63 -14.08 4.01
N GLN A 30 2.69 -13.15 4.21
CA GLN A 30 1.26 -13.49 4.26
C GLN A 30 0.58 -13.51 2.89
N LYS A 31 1.31 -13.13 1.82
CA LYS A 31 0.81 -13.03 0.45
C LYS A 31 -0.43 -12.16 0.33
N THR A 32 -0.41 -11.03 1.02
CA THR A 32 -1.47 -10.03 0.95
C THR A 32 -0.99 -8.80 0.20
N GLU A 33 -1.90 -8.17 -0.52
CA GLU A 33 -1.65 -6.90 -1.20
C GLU A 33 -2.75 -5.92 -0.87
N SER A 34 -2.43 -4.63 -0.82
CA SER A 34 -3.43 -3.58 -0.72
C SER A 34 -3.02 -2.39 -1.56
N LEU A 35 -4.02 -1.74 -2.15
CA LEU A 35 -3.89 -0.44 -2.79
C LEU A 35 -4.89 0.48 -2.12
N GLY A 36 -4.49 1.71 -1.82
CA GLY A 36 -5.42 2.70 -1.30
C GLY A 36 -5.06 4.13 -1.68
N ILE A 37 -6.04 5.01 -1.47
CA ILE A 37 -5.90 6.45 -1.57
C ILE A 37 -5.94 7.01 -0.14
N PRO A 38 -4.89 7.73 0.31
CA PRO A 38 -4.86 8.28 1.65
C PRO A 38 -5.86 9.44 1.77
N GLU A 39 -6.47 9.58 2.95
CA GLU A 39 -7.45 10.65 3.21
C GLU A 39 -6.79 12.04 3.28
N ARG A 40 -5.51 12.07 3.63
CA ARG A 40 -4.67 13.26 3.80
C ARG A 40 -3.25 12.96 3.36
N GLU A 41 -2.40 13.98 3.32
CA GLU A 41 -1.00 13.78 3.02
C GLU A 41 -0.35 12.78 4.01
N LEU A 42 0.31 11.77 3.44
CA LEU A 42 0.95 10.69 4.17
C LEU A 42 2.47 10.75 3.98
N ASP A 43 3.19 10.87 5.09
CA ASP A 43 4.64 10.69 5.14
C ASP A 43 4.96 9.20 5.28
N LEU A 44 5.23 8.58 4.14
CA LEU A 44 5.53 7.15 4.05
C LEU A 44 6.87 6.80 4.72
N THR A 45 7.83 7.71 4.66
CA THR A 45 9.17 7.53 5.25
C THR A 45 9.06 7.46 6.76
N LYS A 46 8.29 8.36 7.37
CA LYS A 46 8.06 8.35 8.82
C LYS A 46 7.35 7.09 9.30
N LEU A 47 6.32 6.62 8.58
CA LEU A 47 5.66 5.35 8.91
C LEU A 47 6.62 4.16 8.81
N TRP A 48 7.48 4.16 7.78
CA TRP A 48 8.46 3.11 7.57
C TRP A 48 9.55 3.09 8.64
N GLU A 49 10.04 4.26 9.05
CA GLU A 49 11.02 4.37 10.13
C GLU A 49 10.47 3.85 11.46
N ARG A 50 9.19 4.14 11.76
CA ARG A 50 8.53 3.60 12.95
C ARG A 50 8.43 2.09 12.91
N HIS A 51 7.94 1.52 11.80
CA HIS A 51 7.92 0.07 11.55
C HIS A 51 9.28 -0.61 11.78
N ARG A 52 10.38 0.04 11.42
CA ARG A 52 11.72 -0.52 11.60
C ARG A 52 12.28 -0.42 13.03
N ARG A 53 11.71 0.44 13.88
CA ARG A 53 12.24 0.75 15.22
C ARG A 53 11.35 0.21 16.35
N GLU A 54 10.03 0.21 16.13
CA GLU A 54 9.01 -0.17 17.11
C GLU A 54 8.55 -1.61 16.81
N GLU A 55 8.86 -2.57 17.69
CA GLU A 55 8.53 -4.00 17.48
C GLU A 55 7.01 -4.27 17.50
N ASP A 56 6.25 -3.44 18.20
CA ASP A 56 4.80 -3.51 18.35
C ASP A 56 4.04 -2.71 17.28
N PHE A 57 4.75 -2.02 16.38
CA PHE A 57 4.13 -1.23 15.33
C PHE A 57 3.62 -2.10 14.18
N CYS A 58 2.30 -2.11 13.97
CA CYS A 58 1.67 -2.80 12.85
C CYS A 58 1.53 -1.86 11.62
N LEU A 59 2.52 -1.88 10.72
CA LEU A 59 2.47 -1.10 9.47
C LEU A 59 1.19 -1.33 8.64
N PRO A 60 0.72 -2.56 8.38
CA PRO A 60 -0.53 -2.78 7.66
C PRO A 60 -1.74 -2.16 8.37
N CYS A 61 -1.81 -2.27 9.70
CA CYS A 61 -2.94 -1.76 10.49
C CYS A 61 -3.05 -0.24 10.38
N GLU A 62 -1.93 0.46 10.56
CA GLU A 62 -1.87 1.93 10.44
C GLU A 62 -2.24 2.40 9.03
N LEU A 63 -1.74 1.73 7.99
CA LEU A 63 -2.11 2.06 6.62
C LEU A 63 -3.61 1.86 6.37
N LEU A 64 -4.20 0.76 6.82
CA LEU A 64 -5.64 0.52 6.65
C LEU A 64 -6.52 1.61 7.26
N LEU A 65 -6.08 2.23 8.37
CA LEU A 65 -6.77 3.34 9.01
C LEU A 65 -6.60 4.67 8.26
N LEU A 66 -5.46 4.89 7.62
CA LEU A 66 -5.13 6.15 6.93
C LEU A 66 -5.62 6.19 5.48
N LEU A 67 -6.02 5.04 4.92
CA LEU A 67 -6.51 4.91 3.55
C LEU A 67 -8.05 4.97 3.51
N LYS A 68 -8.59 5.99 2.84
CA LYS A 68 -10.03 6.24 2.71
C LYS A 68 -10.68 5.22 1.78
N GLN A 69 -10.18 5.15 0.55
CA GLN A 69 -10.59 4.14 -0.43
C GLN A 69 -9.46 3.13 -0.55
N LYS A 70 -9.81 1.85 -0.58
CA LYS A 70 -8.84 0.76 -0.60
C LYS A 70 -9.42 -0.51 -1.19
N VAL A 71 -8.53 -1.33 -1.73
CA VAL A 71 -8.76 -2.73 -2.05
C VAL A 71 -7.68 -3.53 -1.33
N VAL A 72 -8.06 -4.66 -0.76
CA VAL A 72 -7.16 -5.59 -0.08
C VAL A 72 -7.38 -6.99 -0.65
N THR A 73 -6.30 -7.70 -0.93
CA THR A 73 -6.32 -9.07 -1.41
C THR A 73 -5.53 -9.99 -0.47
N ALA A 74 -6.03 -11.21 -0.33
CA ALA A 74 -5.37 -12.28 0.41
C ALA A 74 -5.75 -13.61 -0.25
N GLU A 75 -4.80 -14.27 -0.91
CA GLU A 75 -4.96 -15.54 -1.65
C GLU A 75 -6.30 -15.69 -2.43
N ASN A 76 -7.38 -16.12 -1.78
CA ASN A 76 -8.71 -16.37 -2.39
C ASN A 76 -9.79 -15.37 -1.94
N SER A 77 -9.41 -14.22 -1.39
CA SER A 77 -10.32 -13.22 -0.83
C SER A 77 -9.94 -11.83 -1.27
N ILE A 78 -10.97 -11.04 -1.57
CA ILE A 78 -10.87 -9.64 -2.00
C ILE A 78 -11.85 -8.84 -1.16
N ALA A 79 -11.38 -7.73 -0.61
CA ALA A 79 -12.20 -6.74 0.05
C ALA A 79 -12.05 -5.39 -0.67
N GLU A 80 -13.14 -4.91 -1.26
CA GLU A 80 -13.21 -3.65 -1.99
C GLU A 80 -13.95 -2.61 -1.17
N LEU A 81 -13.31 -1.46 -0.95
CA LEU A 81 -13.88 -0.32 -0.27
C LEU A 81 -13.56 0.95 -1.07
N GLY A 82 -14.36 1.22 -2.10
CA GLY A 82 -14.18 2.39 -2.97
C GLY A 82 -13.08 2.25 -4.03
N LEU A 83 -12.15 1.30 -3.88
CA LEU A 83 -11.27 0.84 -4.96
C LEU A 83 -11.56 -0.61 -5.30
N THR A 84 -11.28 -0.99 -6.55
CA THR A 84 -11.53 -2.33 -7.07
C THR A 84 -10.24 -3.11 -7.32
N ILE A 85 -10.36 -4.43 -7.44
CA ILE A 85 -9.27 -5.32 -7.82
C ILE A 85 -8.67 -4.97 -9.17
N GLU A 86 -9.48 -4.54 -10.15
CA GLU A 86 -9.00 -4.13 -11.47
C GLU A 86 -8.06 -2.94 -11.33
N ARG A 87 -8.37 -1.99 -10.44
CA ARG A 87 -7.50 -0.83 -10.20
C ARG A 87 -6.17 -1.23 -9.56
N LEU A 88 -6.16 -2.22 -8.66
CA LEU A 88 -4.92 -2.79 -8.12
C LEU A 88 -4.06 -3.44 -9.20
N GLU A 89 -4.66 -4.24 -10.07
CA GLU A 89 -3.93 -4.91 -11.16
C GLU A 89 -3.42 -3.93 -12.22
N GLU A 90 -4.20 -2.89 -12.53
CA GLU A 90 -3.76 -1.79 -13.38
C GLU A 90 -2.56 -1.05 -12.76
N PHE A 91 -2.63 -0.72 -11.47
CA PHE A 91 -1.54 -0.06 -10.75
C PHE A 91 -0.24 -0.87 -10.84
N LYS A 92 -0.32 -2.20 -10.63
CA LYS A 92 0.83 -3.11 -10.73
C LYS A 92 1.43 -3.14 -12.13
N LYS A 93 0.60 -3.20 -13.17
CA LYS A 93 1.08 -3.15 -14.57
C LYS A 93 1.82 -1.86 -14.86
N ARG A 94 1.28 -0.72 -14.41
CA ARG A 94 1.93 0.59 -14.59
C ARG A 94 3.26 0.68 -13.83
N LEU A 95 3.35 0.11 -12.62
CA LEU A 95 4.62 0.06 -11.88
C LEU A 95 5.74 -0.70 -12.61
N THR A 96 5.41 -1.72 -13.42
CA THR A 96 6.42 -2.45 -14.20
C THR A 96 6.92 -1.69 -15.43
N GLN A 97 6.28 -0.59 -15.79
CA GLN A 97 6.61 0.25 -16.94
C GLN A 97 7.32 1.55 -16.56
N LEU A 98 7.44 1.83 -15.26
CA LEU A 98 8.15 2.97 -14.68
C LEU A 98 9.59 2.57 -14.30
#